data_AF-A0A1B6ERN4-F1
#
_entry.id   AF-A0A1B6ERN4-F1
#
_cell.length_a   1.000
_cell.length_b   1.000
_cell.length_c   1.000
_cell.angle_alpha   90.00
_cell.angle_beta   90.00
_cell.angle_gamma   90.00
#
_symmetry.space_group_name_H-M   'P 1'
#
loop_
_entity.id
_entity.type
_entity.pdbx_description
1 polymer ?
#
loop_
_entity_poly.entity_id
_entity_poly.type
_entity_poly.pdbx_seq_one_letter_code
_entity_poly.pdbx_strand_id
1 'polypeptide(L)'
;MNDAFNRELECELEYNSRELEQLIQTNVPLLNSQQKEVYSTLIKAISDGNGGLLFLDAPGGTVKTFLMSLILATVRARSDIAVAVASSRIAATLLEVCRTAHSALKLPLNLQTIEQPTCNISKNSAMAKVLVA
;
A
#
# COMPACT_ATOMS: atom_id res chain seq x y z
N MET A 1 -13.75 15.84 -16.90
CA MET A 1 -12.97 14.58 -17.04
C MET A 1 -11.77 14.57 -16.07
N ASN A 2 -11.93 15.05 -14.82
CA ASN A 2 -10.84 15.20 -13.82
C ASN A 2 -11.16 14.58 -12.44
N ASP A 3 -12.37 14.06 -12.20
CA ASP A 3 -12.78 13.55 -10.88
C ASP A 3 -12.02 12.29 -10.42
N ALA A 4 -11.65 11.42 -11.36
CA ALA A 4 -10.92 10.20 -11.02
C ALA A 4 -9.45 10.48 -10.67
N PHE A 5 -8.86 11.55 -11.23
CA PHE A 5 -7.50 12.00 -10.91
C PHE A 5 -7.41 12.43 -9.45
N ASN A 6 -8.40 13.21 -9.02
CA ASN A 6 -8.49 13.71 -7.65
C ASN A 6 -8.70 12.55 -6.67
N ARG A 7 -9.68 11.66 -6.86
CA ARG A 7 -9.95 10.56 -5.90
C ARG A 7 -8.84 9.53 -5.75
N GLU A 8 -8.06 9.24 -6.81
CA GLU A 8 -6.95 8.27 -6.73
C GLU A 8 -5.77 8.83 -5.95
N LEU A 9 -5.48 10.11 -6.16
CA LEU A 9 -4.40 10.80 -5.47
C LEU A 9 -4.81 11.23 -4.04
N GLU A 10 -6.05 11.67 -3.85
CA GLU A 10 -6.64 12.02 -2.54
C GLU A 10 -6.55 10.82 -1.58
N CYS A 11 -6.88 9.61 -2.04
CA CYS A 11 -6.71 8.39 -1.24
C CYS A 11 -5.27 8.10 -0.80
N GLU A 12 -4.26 8.65 -1.47
CA GLU A 12 -2.85 8.45 -1.15
C GLU A 12 -2.21 9.64 -0.41
N LEU A 13 -2.81 10.84 -0.51
CA LEU A 13 -2.28 12.09 0.02
C LEU A 13 -3.11 12.70 1.16
N GLU A 14 -4.36 12.28 1.35
CA GLU A 14 -5.29 12.85 2.35
C GLU A 14 -5.12 12.16 3.72
N TYR A 15 -3.87 11.90 4.12
CA TYR A 15 -3.56 11.39 5.44
C TYR A 15 -3.09 12.52 6.35
N ASN A 16 -3.63 12.57 7.57
CA ASN A 16 -3.17 13.52 8.57
C ASN A 16 -1.81 13.06 9.11
N SER A 17 -0.73 13.75 8.72
CA SER A 17 0.64 13.41 9.12
C SER A 17 0.79 13.32 10.64
N ARG A 18 0.09 14.15 11.42
CA ARG A 18 0.13 14.11 12.89
C ARG A 18 -0.52 12.86 13.46
N GLU A 19 -1.65 12.42 12.89
CA GLU A 19 -2.31 11.17 13.31
C GLU A 19 -1.46 9.96 12.95
N LEU A 20 -0.85 9.96 11.76
CA LEU A 20 0.09 8.91 11.36
C LEU A 20 1.31 8.87 12.28
N GLU A 21 1.91 10.01 12.62
CA GLU A 21 3.03 10.08 13.56
C GLU A 21 2.66 9.54 14.94
N GLN A 22 1.49 9.90 15.47
CA GLN A 22 0.99 9.38 16.75
C GLN A 22 0.76 7.86 16.69
N LEU A 23 0.19 7.37 15.59
CA LEU A 23 -0.02 5.95 15.34
C LEU A 23 1.33 5.22 15.34
N ILE A 24 2.33 5.74 14.62
CA ILE A 24 3.68 5.17 14.56
C ILE A 24 4.32 5.14 15.94
N GLN A 25 4.32 6.26 16.67
CA GLN A 25 4.92 6.37 18.00
C GLN A 25 4.29 5.40 19.01
N THR A 26 2.98 5.17 18.89
CA THR A 26 2.25 4.26 19.78
C THR A 26 2.48 2.80 19.43
N ASN A 27 2.54 2.46 18.13
CA ASN A 27 2.49 1.09 17.66
C ASN A 27 3.86 0.45 17.37
N VAL A 28 4.88 1.23 16.98
CA VAL A 28 6.25 0.70 16.80
C VAL A 28 6.80 0.02 18.07
N PRO A 29 6.61 0.57 19.28
CA PRO A 29 7.07 -0.10 20.51
C PRO A 29 6.42 -1.47 20.75
N LEU A 30 5.17 -1.67 20.31
CA LEU A 30 4.38 -2.89 20.50
C LEU A 30 4.84 -4.07 19.61
N LEU A 31 5.67 -3.81 18.61
CA LEU A 31 6.20 -4.85 17.74
C LEU A 31 7.10 -5.82 18.54
N ASN A 32 6.95 -7.11 18.26
CA ASN A 32 7.90 -8.11 18.76
C ASN A 32 9.26 -8.01 18.02
N SER A 33 10.28 -8.72 18.51
CA SER A 33 11.64 -8.61 17.97
C SER A 33 11.73 -8.93 16.47
N GLN A 34 11.02 -9.96 16.00
CA GLN A 34 11.01 -10.35 14.58
C GLN A 34 10.29 -9.32 13.70
N GLN A 35 9.16 -8.79 14.17
CA GLN A 35 8.43 -7.74 13.46
C GLN A 35 9.24 -6.44 13.40
N LYS A 36 9.97 -6.09 14.48
CA LYS A 36 10.88 -4.93 14.51
C LYS A 36 12.00 -5.07 13.50
N GLU A 37 12.56 -6.27 13.36
CA GLU A 37 13.60 -6.55 12.37
C GLU A 37 13.08 -6.36 10.93
N VAL A 38 11.91 -6.92 10.61
CA VAL A 38 11.27 -6.74 9.29
C VAL A 38 10.96 -5.27 9.04
N TYR A 39 10.32 -4.59 9.99
CA TYR A 39 9.99 -3.16 9.91
C TYR A 39 11.24 -2.33 9.62
N SER A 40 12.29 -2.50 10.42
CA SER A 40 13.53 -1.71 10.31
C SER A 40 14.24 -1.97 8.99
N THR A 41 14.28 -3.23 8.54
CA THR A 41 14.91 -3.62 7.27
C THR A 41 14.19 -2.95 6.08
N LEU A 42 12.87 -2.97 6.08
CA LEU A 42 12.06 -2.45 4.98
C LEU A 42 12.09 -0.92 4.96
N ILE A 43 11.94 -0.25 6.11
CA ILE A 43 12.05 1.21 6.20
C ILE A 43 13.44 1.69 5.79
N LYS A 44 14.50 0.94 6.16
CA LYS A 44 15.86 1.25 5.72
C LYS A 44 16.00 1.10 4.20
N ALA A 45 15.53 0.00 3.62
CA ALA A 45 15.59 -0.21 2.18
C ALA A 45 14.89 0.91 1.40
N ILE A 46 13.71 1.35 1.85
CA ILE A 46 13.00 2.51 1.28
C ILE A 46 13.83 3.78 1.41
N SER A 47 14.38 4.06 2.60
CA SER A 47 15.14 5.29 2.88
C SER A 47 16.43 5.37 2.07
N ASP A 48 17.08 4.23 1.83
CA ASP A 48 18.30 4.13 1.04
C ASP A 48 18.03 4.23 -0.48
N GLY A 49 16.76 4.29 -0.91
CA GLY A 49 16.38 4.21 -2.32
C GLY A 49 16.69 2.84 -2.95
N ASN A 50 16.95 1.84 -2.11
CA ASN A 50 17.22 0.47 -2.53
C ASN A 50 15.88 -0.21 -2.82
N GLY A 51 15.38 -0.01 -4.05
CA GLY A 51 14.21 -0.71 -4.54
C GLY A 51 14.38 -2.23 -4.49
N GLY A 52 13.27 -2.95 -4.56
CA GLY A 52 13.30 -4.41 -4.55
C GLY A 52 11.91 -5.03 -4.39
N LEU A 53 11.86 -6.34 -4.53
CA LEU A 53 10.65 -7.13 -4.26
C LEU A 53 10.87 -7.94 -2.98
N LEU A 54 10.02 -7.71 -1.99
CA LEU A 54 10.03 -8.45 -0.73
C LEU A 54 8.73 -9.25 -0.59
N PHE A 55 8.84 -10.45 -0.02
CA PHE A 55 7.69 -11.27 0.34
C PHE A 55 7.71 -11.55 1.84
N LEU A 56 6.62 -11.20 2.53
CA LEU A 56 6.45 -11.50 3.95
C LEU A 56 5.53 -12.72 4.11
N ASP A 57 6.14 -13.86 4.39
CA ASP A 57 5.43 -15.06 4.83
C ASP A 57 5.38 -15.14 6.36
N ALA A 58 4.44 -15.91 6.92
CA ALA A 58 3.51 -15.39 7.90
C ALA A 58 2.40 -16.41 8.25
N PRO A 59 2.47 -17.19 9.35
CA PRO A 59 1.34 -18.01 9.79
C PRO A 59 0.03 -17.20 9.98
N GLY A 60 -1.12 -17.88 9.89
CA GLY A 60 -2.40 -17.26 10.20
C GLY A 60 -2.42 -16.69 11.63
N GLY A 61 -3.02 -15.52 11.83
CA GLY A 61 -3.04 -14.85 13.15
C GLY A 61 -1.75 -14.14 13.54
N THR A 62 -0.64 -14.31 12.80
CA THR A 62 0.51 -13.42 12.96
C THR A 62 0.16 -12.09 12.33
N VAL A 63 0.23 -11.05 13.17
CA VAL A 63 -0.14 -9.63 13.06
C VAL A 63 0.53 -8.93 11.84
N LYS A 64 0.41 -9.52 10.65
CA LYS A 64 0.95 -9.09 9.34
C LYS A 64 0.25 -7.85 8.85
N THR A 65 -1.07 -7.82 8.98
CA THR A 65 -1.90 -6.68 8.63
C THR A 65 -1.45 -5.42 9.38
N PHE A 66 -1.20 -5.54 10.68
CA PHE A 66 -0.70 -4.45 11.52
C PHE A 66 0.71 -4.01 11.15
N LEU A 67 1.61 -4.95 10.83
CA LEU A 67 2.95 -4.60 10.37
C LEU A 67 2.90 -3.84 9.04
N MET A 68 2.06 -4.28 8.11
CA MET A 68 1.86 -3.62 6.82
C MET A 68 1.22 -2.24 6.98
N SER A 69 0.23 -2.08 7.87
CA SER A 69 -0.38 -0.76 8.13
C SER A 69 0.62 0.22 8.75
N LEU A 70 1.51 -0.26 9.62
CA LEU A 70 2.55 0.55 10.24
C LEU A 70 3.62 1.00 9.23
N ILE A 71 4.04 0.12 8.32
CA ILE A 71 4.93 0.46 7.21
C ILE A 71 4.29 1.53 6.34
N LEU A 72 3.04 1.32 5.94
CA LEU A 72 2.28 2.24 5.11
C LEU A 72 2.15 3.62 5.75
N ALA A 73 1.80 3.67 7.04
CA ALA A 73 1.74 4.89 7.82
C ALA A 73 3.11 5.59 7.88
N THR A 74 4.21 4.84 8.03
CA THR A 74 5.56 5.40 8.11
C THR A 74 5.99 6.08 6.82
N VAL A 75 5.70 5.49 5.67
CA VAL A 75 6.02 6.08 4.36
C VAL A 75 5.15 7.32 4.12
N ARG A 76 3.84 7.21 4.36
CA ARG A 76 2.91 8.33 4.16
C ARG A 76 3.16 9.51 5.11
N ALA A 77 3.60 9.25 6.35
CA ALA A 77 3.97 10.31 7.29
C ALA A 77 5.15 11.16 6.78
N ARG A 78 6.01 10.60 5.92
CA ARG A 78 7.10 11.32 5.26
C ARG A 78 6.65 12.09 4.01
N SER A 79 5.34 12.08 3.71
CA SER A 79 4.76 12.61 2.47
C SER A 79 5.22 11.89 1.20
N ASP A 80 5.76 10.66 1.33
CA ASP A 80 6.09 9.79 0.21
C ASP A 80 4.84 9.04 -0.28
N ILE A 81 4.82 8.68 -1.57
CA ILE A 81 3.71 7.92 -2.18
C ILE A 81 3.84 6.45 -1.80
N ALA A 82 2.79 5.88 -1.20
CA ALA A 82 2.74 4.47 -0.82
C ALA A 82 1.42 3.83 -1.23
N VAL A 83 1.40 3.20 -2.40
CA VAL A 83 0.21 2.53 -2.93
C VAL A 83 0.03 1.19 -2.27
N ALA A 84 -1.05 1.05 -1.50
CA ALA A 84 -1.45 -0.22 -0.93
C ALA A 84 -2.63 -0.81 -1.72
N VAL A 85 -2.58 -2.13 -1.96
CA VAL A 85 -3.66 -2.87 -2.63
C VAL A 85 -3.90 -4.20 -1.93
N ALA A 86 -5.16 -4.60 -1.82
CA ALA A 86 -5.54 -5.88 -1.22
C ALA A 86 -6.29 -6.77 -2.22
N SER A 87 -6.13 -8.09 -2.13
CA SER A 87 -6.83 -9.02 -3.03
C SER A 87 -8.33 -9.10 -2.77
N SER A 88 -8.77 -8.86 -1.52
CA SER A 88 -10.18 -8.91 -1.11
C SER A 88 -10.63 -7.61 -0.46
N ARG A 89 -11.94 -7.36 -0.49
CA ARG A 89 -12.54 -6.18 0.16
C ARG A 89 -12.32 -6.19 1.67
N ILE A 90 -12.40 -7.37 2.30
CA ILE A 90 -12.17 -7.52 3.75
C ILE A 90 -10.75 -7.12 4.10
N ALA A 91 -9.76 -7.56 3.33
CA ALA A 91 -8.37 -7.18 3.54
C ALA A 91 -8.13 -5.69 3.27
N ALA A 92 -8.79 -5.08 2.28
CA ALA A 92 -8.71 -3.65 2.02
C ALA A 92 -9.19 -2.84 3.24
N THR A 93 -10.33 -3.22 3.82
CA THR A 93 -10.86 -2.58 5.03
C THR A 93 -9.91 -2.69 6.22
N LEU A 94 -9.30 -3.85 6.42
CA LEU A 94 -8.39 -4.08 7.57
C LEU A 94 -7.06 -3.33 7.48
N LEU A 95 -6.56 -3.09 6.26
CA LEU A 95 -5.34 -2.32 6.04
C LEU A 95 -5.62 -0.81 5.93
N GLU A 96 -6.87 -0.38 6.12
CA GLU A 96 -7.33 1.00 5.85
C GLU A 96 -6.94 1.48 4.45
N VAL A 97 -6.98 0.54 3.49
CA VAL A 97 -6.66 0.78 2.09
C VAL A 97 -7.95 1.11 1.36
N CYS A 98 -7.92 2.14 0.52
CA CYS A 98 -9.11 2.57 -0.20
C CYS A 98 -9.69 1.50 -1.14
N ARG A 99 -8.85 0.58 -1.67
CA ARG A 99 -9.20 -0.23 -2.87
C ARG A 99 -8.64 -1.65 -2.85
N THR A 100 -9.31 -2.54 -3.59
CA THR A 100 -8.78 -3.87 -3.92
C THR A 100 -7.86 -3.78 -5.13
N ALA A 101 -6.99 -4.76 -5.33
CA ALA A 101 -6.12 -4.85 -6.51
C ALA A 101 -6.93 -4.78 -7.82
N HIS A 102 -8.12 -5.38 -7.84
CA HIS A 102 -9.01 -5.32 -8.98
C HIS A 102 -9.42 -3.88 -9.34
N SER A 103 -9.86 -3.07 -8.36
CA SER A 103 -10.30 -1.71 -8.63
C SER A 103 -9.15 -0.71 -8.75
N ALA A 104 -8.04 -0.92 -8.03
CA ALA A 104 -6.85 -0.08 -8.11
C ALA A 104 -6.13 -0.26 -9.46
N LEU A 105 -5.89 -1.50 -9.88
CA LEU A 105 -5.13 -1.80 -11.09
C LEU A 105 -6.02 -1.97 -12.34
N LYS A 106 -7.35 -1.86 -12.20
CA LYS A 106 -8.33 -2.07 -13.27
C LYS A 106 -8.12 -3.40 -13.98
N LEU A 107 -7.96 -4.46 -13.18
CA LEU A 107 -7.77 -5.83 -13.68
C LEU A 107 -9.05 -6.32 -14.37
N PRO A 108 -8.97 -7.05 -15.49
CA PRO A 108 -10.17 -7.60 -16.14
C PRO A 108 -10.78 -8.74 -15.30
N LEU A 109 -12.12 -8.84 -15.26
CA LEU A 109 -12.84 -9.95 -14.60
C LEU A 109 -13.02 -11.17 -15.52
N ASN A 110 -13.06 -10.95 -16.83
CA ASN A 110 -13.34 -11.99 -17.83
C ASN A 110 -12.07 -12.77 -18.20
N LEU A 111 -11.42 -13.36 -17.19
CA LEU A 111 -10.16 -14.11 -17.37
C LEU A 111 -10.33 -15.37 -18.25
N GLN A 112 -11.57 -15.86 -18.40
CA GLN A 112 -11.88 -17.02 -19.24
C GLN A 112 -11.83 -16.72 -20.74
N THR A 113 -11.99 -15.46 -21.14
CA THR A 113 -12.05 -15.06 -22.55
C THR A 113 -10.84 -14.24 -23.00
N ILE A 114 -9.94 -13.91 -22.09
CA ILE A 114 -8.76 -13.09 -22.35
C ILE A 114 -7.52 -13.93 -22.04
N GLU A 115 -6.78 -14.34 -23.07
CA GLU A 115 -5.58 -15.17 -22.92
C GLU A 115 -4.44 -14.46 -22.17
N GLN A 116 -4.34 -13.13 -22.31
CA GLN A 116 -3.34 -12.30 -21.66
C GLN A 116 -4.01 -11.10 -20.97
N PRO A 117 -4.61 -11.30 -19.80
CA PRO A 117 -5.29 -10.24 -19.07
C PRO A 117 -4.27 -9.18 -18.62
N THR A 118 -4.48 -7.93 -19.03
CA THR A 118 -3.62 -6.79 -18.69
C THR A 118 -4.41 -5.71 -17.94
N CYS A 119 -3.70 -4.92 -17.13
CA CYS A 119 -4.28 -3.79 -16.41
C CYS A 119 -4.81 -2.73 -17.40
N ASN A 120 -6.06 -2.32 -17.27
CA ASN A 120 -6.64 -1.28 -18.12
C ASN A 120 -6.30 0.13 -17.60
N ILE A 121 -5.01 0.46 -17.59
CA ILE A 121 -4.48 1.75 -17.14
C ILE A 121 -3.82 2.46 -18.32
N SER A 122 -4.37 3.60 -18.73
CA SER A 122 -3.75 4.44 -19.74
C SER A 122 -2.45 5.05 -19.23
N LYS A 123 -1.41 5.14 -20.07
CA LYS A 123 -0.11 5.75 -19.74
C LYS A 123 -0.24 7.19 -19.23
N ASN A 124 -1.25 7.92 -19.70
CA ASN A 124 -1.49 9.33 -19.33
C ASN A 124 -2.45 9.47 -18.15
N SER A 125 -2.89 8.36 -17.55
CA SER A 125 -3.82 8.39 -16.41
C SER A 125 -3.13 8.82 -15.11
N ALA A 126 -3.94 9.27 -14.15
CA ALA A 126 -3.46 9.62 -12.80
C ALA A 126 -2.73 8.45 -12.15
N MET A 127 -3.37 7.27 -12.13
CA MET A 127 -2.79 6.06 -11.58
C MET A 127 -1.44 5.68 -12.21
N ALA A 128 -1.27 5.88 -13.52
CA ALA A 128 0.01 5.63 -14.16
C ALA A 128 1.13 6.54 -13.63
N LYS A 129 0.83 7.79 -13.28
CA LYS A 129 1.80 8.70 -12.65
C LYS A 129 2.14 8.26 -11.24
N VAL A 130 1.15 7.82 -10.46
CA VAL A 130 1.36 7.31 -9.09
C VAL A 130 2.20 6.02 -9.09
N LEU A 131 1.98 5.13 -10.06
CA LEU A 131 2.71 3.85 -10.15
C LEU A 131 4.16 3.99 -10.68
N VAL A 132 4.52 5.14 -11.26
CA VAL A 132 5.83 5.40 -11.88
C VAL A 132 6.58 6.53 -11.15
N ALA A 133 6.01 7.08 -10.07
CA ALA A 133 6.61 8.10 -9.22
C ALA A 133 7.80 7.53 -8.43
#